data_AF-A0A9D5KHJ4-F1
#
_entry.id   AF-A0A9D5KHJ4-F1
#
_cell.length_a   1.000
_cell.length_b   1.000
_cell.length_c   1.000
_cell.angle_alpha   90.00
_cell.angle_beta   90.00
_cell.angle_gamma   90.00
#
_symmetry.space_group_name_H-M   'P 1'
#
loop_
_entity.id
_entity.type
_entity.pdbx_description
1 polymer ?
#
loop_
_entity_poly.entity_id
_entity_poly.type
_entity_poly.pdbx_seq_one_letter_code
_entity_poly.pdbx_strand_id
1 'polypeptide(L)'
;IPEAHRQEHSIEAELPFLQRTLKNWDLVPILMGNPSLDVCKDIGIAIAKVTQNKKAVIIASADMSHFPSYDNANMVDKNAIKGLENLDPTKLKQRIDNLMAQNIPGLACVFCGEGAVYTTMYASKARGAYETKILNYANSGDTPVGDKNRVVGYVAAVFIKKPPRGSTMPSNHQDAGQMPDTQGFSIRPENRKVLLNIARKSISTFLNEKKLPRVDAREDDELQNNAAVFVTLTKKGNLRGCIGTTEARYPLIDAINQLAVGAAFQDYRFTPVTADELDDIHIEISVLSPLEKIKNPDKIKPGLHGVVVQKGNRSGLFLPQVWEHFPNDKEAFMGELCWQKAGLSRDAWKEDPDVELYTFTVFSFEEPKLE
;
A
#
# COMPACT_ATOMS: atom_id res chain seq x y z
N ILE A 1 17.96 30.39 -9.18
CA ILE A 1 17.30 29.19 -9.76
C ILE A 1 17.16 29.42 -11.26
N PRO A 2 17.64 28.51 -12.13
CA PRO A 2 17.49 28.64 -13.59
C PRO A 2 16.02 28.74 -14.02
N GLU A 3 15.74 29.41 -15.15
CA GLU A 3 14.38 29.73 -15.61
C GLU A 3 13.47 28.50 -15.76
N ALA A 4 14.04 27.35 -16.16
CA ALA A 4 13.32 26.08 -16.31
C ALA A 4 12.61 25.61 -15.02
N HIS A 5 13.07 26.05 -13.83
CA HIS A 5 12.48 25.65 -12.55
C HIS A 5 11.51 26.70 -11.97
N ARG A 6 11.24 27.81 -12.68
CA ARG A 6 10.43 28.90 -12.10
C ARG A 6 8.96 28.53 -11.92
N GLN A 7 8.45 27.59 -12.71
CA GLN A 7 7.05 27.12 -12.69
C GLN A 7 6.94 25.61 -12.44
N GLU A 8 8.05 24.97 -12.10
CA GLU A 8 8.17 23.52 -11.92
C GLU A 8 8.77 23.27 -10.54
N HIS A 9 8.17 22.36 -9.78
CA HIS A 9 8.45 22.17 -8.35
C HIS A 9 8.60 20.70 -7.94
N SER A 10 8.66 19.78 -8.92
CA SER A 10 8.85 18.34 -8.69
C SER A 10 10.11 18.02 -7.88
N ILE A 11 11.22 18.74 -8.11
CA ILE A 11 12.46 18.56 -7.35
C ILE A 11 12.30 19.11 -5.92
N GLU A 12 11.66 20.26 -5.78
CA GLU A 12 11.42 20.96 -4.53
C GLU A 12 10.48 20.20 -3.59
N ALA A 13 9.62 19.33 -4.12
CA ALA A 13 8.74 18.48 -3.32
C ALA A 13 9.52 17.46 -2.47
N GLU A 14 10.60 16.89 -3.02
CA GLU A 14 11.38 15.83 -2.36
C GLU A 14 12.58 16.37 -1.57
N LEU A 15 13.14 17.49 -2.03
CA LEU A 15 14.38 18.05 -1.50
C LEU A 15 14.36 18.30 0.02
N PRO A 16 13.30 18.87 0.64
CA PRO A 16 13.26 19.09 2.10
C PRO A 16 13.33 17.77 2.89
N PHE A 17 12.71 16.71 2.38
CA PHE A 17 12.74 15.39 3.02
C PHE A 17 14.14 14.80 2.94
N LEU A 18 14.78 14.84 1.78
CA LEU A 18 16.15 14.35 1.58
C LEU A 18 17.17 15.12 2.43
N GLN A 19 17.06 16.45 2.50
CA GLN A 19 17.93 17.28 3.33
C GLN A 19 17.79 17.00 4.82
N ARG A 20 16.58 16.65 5.29
CA ARG A 20 16.32 16.33 6.70
C ARG A 20 16.77 14.92 7.06
N THR A 21 16.59 13.96 6.15
CA THR A 21 16.79 12.52 6.43
C THR A 21 18.21 12.05 6.17
N LEU A 22 18.86 12.56 5.11
CA LEU A 22 20.19 12.14 4.70
C LEU A 22 21.24 13.13 5.20
N LYS A 23 22.35 12.59 5.72
CA LYS A 23 23.53 13.38 6.11
C LYS A 23 24.65 13.13 5.10
N ASN A 24 25.39 14.18 4.72
CA ASN A 24 26.55 14.11 3.82
C ASN A 24 26.22 13.48 2.46
N TRP A 25 25.42 14.18 1.64
CA TRP A 25 25.03 13.74 0.31
C TRP A 25 25.04 14.90 -0.68
N ASP A 26 25.21 14.59 -1.96
CA ASP A 26 25.15 15.55 -3.06
C ASP A 26 23.94 15.26 -3.95
N LEU A 27 23.23 16.31 -4.37
CA LEU A 27 22.13 16.21 -5.34
C LEU A 27 22.58 16.76 -6.70
N VAL A 28 22.24 16.04 -7.77
CA VAL A 28 22.25 16.60 -9.13
C VAL A 28 20.82 16.56 -9.66
N PRO A 29 20.07 17.67 -9.59
CA PRO A 29 18.71 17.71 -10.13
C PRO A 29 18.77 17.76 -11.66
N ILE A 30 17.93 16.96 -12.32
CA ILE A 30 17.77 16.97 -13.78
C ILE A 30 16.29 17.16 -14.06
N LEU A 31 15.94 18.32 -14.61
CA LEU A 31 14.59 18.60 -15.06
C LEU A 31 14.48 18.36 -16.58
N MET A 32 13.43 17.67 -17.00
CA MET A 32 13.24 17.26 -18.39
C MET A 32 11.92 17.78 -18.95
N GLY A 33 11.99 18.56 -20.03
CA GLY A 33 10.80 19.05 -20.76
C GLY A 33 10.51 18.32 -22.08
N ASN A 34 11.47 17.54 -22.62
CA ASN A 34 11.32 16.83 -23.90
C ASN A 34 11.37 15.30 -23.69
N PRO A 35 10.29 14.56 -24.00
CA PRO A 35 10.22 13.11 -23.82
C PRO A 35 10.81 12.29 -24.99
N SER A 36 11.47 12.91 -25.97
CA SER A 36 12.13 12.18 -27.08
C SER A 36 13.04 11.07 -26.56
N LEU A 37 12.85 9.85 -27.08
CA LEU A 37 13.65 8.68 -26.68
C LEU A 37 15.14 8.88 -26.95
N ASP A 38 15.52 9.60 -28.01
CA ASP A 38 16.92 9.87 -28.33
C ASP A 38 17.56 10.79 -27.27
N VAL A 39 16.84 11.85 -26.88
CA VAL A 39 17.29 12.76 -25.82
C VAL A 39 17.38 12.03 -24.48
N CYS A 40 16.37 11.22 -24.15
CA CYS A 40 16.36 10.41 -22.92
C CYS A 40 17.51 9.40 -22.89
N LYS A 41 17.84 8.81 -24.04
CA LYS A 41 18.95 7.87 -24.19
C LYS A 41 20.29 8.56 -23.99
N ASP A 42 20.50 9.72 -24.61
CA ASP A 42 21.74 10.48 -24.49
C ASP A 42 21.99 10.93 -23.05
N ILE A 43 20.96 11.47 -22.38
CA ILE A 43 21.02 11.85 -20.97
C ILE A 43 21.27 10.61 -20.11
N GLY A 44 20.54 9.51 -20.34
CA GLY A 44 20.71 8.27 -19.57
C GLY A 44 22.12 7.69 -19.68
N ILE A 45 22.71 7.70 -20.88
CA ILE A 45 24.10 7.28 -21.10
C ILE A 45 25.07 8.23 -20.39
N ALA A 46 24.83 9.55 -20.43
CA ALA A 46 25.66 10.52 -19.71
C ALA A 46 25.64 10.28 -18.19
N ILE A 47 24.44 10.10 -17.61
CA ILE A 47 24.25 9.75 -16.19
C ILE A 47 25.02 8.47 -15.85
N ALA A 48 24.89 7.41 -16.67
CA ALA A 48 25.56 6.14 -16.42
C ALA A 48 27.10 6.28 -16.43
N LYS A 49 27.65 7.13 -17.32
CA LYS A 49 29.09 7.40 -17.38
C LYS A 49 29.58 8.14 -16.14
N VAL A 50 28.92 9.23 -15.74
CA VAL A 50 29.37 10.05 -14.59
C VAL A 50 29.18 9.35 -13.23
N THR A 51 28.26 8.38 -13.16
CA THR A 51 28.00 7.58 -11.96
C THR A 51 28.78 6.28 -11.90
N GLN A 52 29.57 5.93 -12.92
CA GLN A 52 30.20 4.61 -13.05
C GLN A 52 31.06 4.20 -11.85
N ASN A 53 31.80 5.16 -11.29
CA ASN A 53 32.75 4.98 -10.18
C ASN A 53 32.30 5.69 -8.90
N LYS A 54 31.00 6.02 -8.80
CA LYS A 54 30.44 6.71 -7.63
C LYS A 54 29.44 5.82 -6.93
N LYS A 55 29.31 5.99 -5.61
CA LYS A 55 28.16 5.47 -4.85
C LYS A 55 26.98 6.40 -5.12
N ALA A 56 26.27 6.15 -6.22
CA ALA A 56 25.16 6.97 -6.67
C ALA A 56 23.89 6.13 -6.83
N VAL A 57 22.76 6.71 -6.44
CA VAL A 57 21.42 6.19 -6.73
C VAL A 57 20.80 7.10 -7.79
N ILE A 58 20.16 6.50 -8.79
CA ILE A 58 19.44 7.22 -9.85
C ILE A 58 17.96 7.06 -9.52
N ILE A 59 17.25 8.18 -9.36
CA ILE A 59 15.83 8.23 -9.00
C ILE A 59 15.10 8.98 -10.11
N ALA A 60 14.03 8.38 -10.62
CA ALA A 60 12.98 9.11 -11.33
C ALA A 60 11.74 9.11 -10.46
N SER A 61 11.14 10.29 -10.35
CA SER A 61 9.86 10.51 -9.70
C SER A 61 8.86 10.91 -10.76
N ALA A 62 7.76 10.16 -10.87
CA ALA A 62 6.72 10.39 -11.83
C ALA A 62 5.42 9.75 -11.33
N ASP A 63 4.32 10.50 -11.40
CA ASP A 63 2.99 9.93 -11.27
C ASP A 63 2.69 9.03 -12.47
N MET A 64 1.85 8.01 -12.27
CA MET A 64 1.29 7.22 -13.36
C MET A 64 0.01 7.88 -13.92
N SER A 65 -1.06 7.10 -14.13
CA SER A 65 -2.26 7.58 -14.79
C SER A 65 -2.84 8.80 -14.08
N HIS A 66 -3.19 9.83 -14.84
CA HIS A 66 -3.84 11.03 -14.30
C HIS A 66 -5.31 11.04 -14.68
N PHE A 67 -6.14 11.01 -13.63
CA PHE A 67 -7.57 11.31 -13.64
C PHE A 67 -8.57 10.34 -14.27
N PRO A 68 -8.21 9.10 -14.70
CA PRO A 68 -9.25 8.16 -15.05
C PRO A 68 -10.02 7.69 -13.79
N SER A 69 -11.13 6.98 -14.00
CA SER A 69 -11.76 6.23 -12.91
C SER A 69 -10.82 5.19 -12.33
N TYR A 70 -11.07 4.74 -11.11
CA TYR A 70 -10.30 3.73 -10.40
C TYR A 70 -10.08 2.45 -11.22
N ASP A 71 -11.10 1.96 -11.91
CA ASP A 71 -11.00 0.75 -12.73
C ASP A 71 -10.15 0.99 -13.98
N ASN A 72 -10.31 2.14 -14.62
CA ASN A 72 -9.51 2.53 -15.78
C ASN A 72 -8.04 2.77 -15.39
N ALA A 73 -7.77 3.40 -14.24
CA ALA A 73 -6.42 3.54 -13.69
C ALA A 73 -5.77 2.17 -13.49
N ASN A 74 -6.46 1.26 -12.80
CA ASN A 74 -5.98 -0.09 -12.58
C ASN A 74 -5.68 -0.84 -13.87
N MET A 75 -6.50 -0.67 -14.91
CA MET A 75 -6.26 -1.27 -16.22
C MET A 75 -5.02 -0.66 -16.89
N VAL A 76 -4.97 0.67 -17.00
CA VAL A 76 -3.91 1.43 -17.68
C VAL A 76 -2.57 1.22 -17.00
N ASP A 77 -2.54 1.37 -15.68
CA ASP A 77 -1.31 1.33 -14.90
C ASP A 77 -0.73 -0.09 -14.85
N LYS A 78 -1.56 -1.12 -14.60
CA LYS A 78 -1.09 -2.51 -14.67
C LYS A 78 -0.57 -2.87 -16.06
N ASN A 79 -1.16 -2.31 -17.11
CA ASN A 79 -0.67 -2.50 -18.46
C ASN A 79 0.71 -1.84 -18.63
N ALA A 80 0.84 -0.56 -18.27
CA ALA A 80 2.10 0.19 -18.34
C ALA A 80 3.22 -0.42 -17.49
N ILE A 81 2.91 -0.93 -16.29
CA ILE A 81 3.84 -1.62 -15.39
C ILE A 81 4.48 -2.85 -16.05
N LYS A 82 3.71 -3.65 -16.81
CA LYS A 82 4.26 -4.76 -17.60
C LYS A 82 5.30 -4.29 -18.64
N GLY A 83 5.20 -3.03 -19.09
CA GLY A 83 6.21 -2.42 -19.95
C GLY A 83 7.55 -2.17 -19.26
N LEU A 84 7.58 -2.04 -17.93
CA LEU A 84 8.80 -1.83 -17.14
C LEU A 84 9.63 -3.11 -16.97
N GLU A 85 8.98 -4.28 -16.95
CA GLU A 85 9.59 -5.58 -16.63
C GLU A 85 10.79 -5.94 -17.51
N ASN A 86 10.79 -5.49 -18.78
CA ASN A 86 11.80 -5.86 -19.77
C ASN A 86 12.94 -4.84 -19.96
N LEU A 87 12.97 -3.74 -19.18
CA LEU A 87 13.99 -2.68 -19.32
C LEU A 87 14.18 -2.19 -20.77
N ASP A 88 13.05 -1.98 -21.46
CA ASP A 88 13.01 -1.57 -22.87
C ASP A 88 12.19 -0.27 -23.01
N PRO A 89 12.87 0.90 -23.00
CA PRO A 89 12.18 2.19 -23.09
C PRO A 89 11.37 2.36 -24.38
N THR A 90 11.81 1.78 -25.50
CA THR A 90 11.11 1.86 -26.78
C THR A 90 9.79 1.08 -26.73
N LYS A 91 9.80 -0.14 -26.16
CA LYS A 91 8.57 -0.92 -25.96
C LYS A 91 7.63 -0.27 -24.95
N LEU A 92 8.18 0.35 -23.90
CA LEU A 92 7.36 1.09 -22.94
C LEU A 92 6.68 2.29 -23.60
N LYS A 93 7.40 3.07 -24.41
CA LYS A 93 6.83 4.19 -25.17
C LYS A 93 5.72 3.73 -26.12
N GLN A 94 5.95 2.68 -26.90
CA GLN A 94 4.93 2.10 -27.79
C GLN A 94 3.69 1.67 -27.01
N ARG A 95 3.87 1.06 -25.83
CA ARG A 95 2.77 0.65 -24.96
C ARG A 95 1.97 1.86 -24.45
N ILE A 96 2.66 2.90 -23.99
CA ILE A 96 2.03 4.15 -23.53
C ILE A 96 1.25 4.80 -24.68
N ASP A 97 1.84 4.89 -25.88
CA ASP A 97 1.18 5.44 -27.06
C ASP A 97 -0.08 4.68 -27.44
N ASN A 98 -0.02 3.34 -27.39
CA ASN A 98 -1.18 2.49 -27.64
C ASN A 98 -2.28 2.64 -26.59
N LEU A 99 -1.93 2.93 -25.33
CA LEU A 99 -2.91 3.21 -24.27
C LEU A 99 -3.55 4.58 -24.47
N MET A 100 -2.76 5.60 -24.82
CA MET A 100 -3.28 6.94 -25.11
C MET A 100 -4.18 6.95 -26.34
N ALA A 101 -3.85 6.17 -27.38
CA ALA A 101 -4.65 6.05 -28.60
C ALA A 101 -6.03 5.41 -28.38
N GLN A 102 -6.25 4.71 -27.25
CA GLN A 102 -7.55 4.13 -26.92
C GLN A 102 -8.58 5.16 -26.43
N ASN A 103 -8.17 6.42 -26.18
CA ASN A 103 -9.06 7.49 -25.71
C ASN A 103 -9.86 7.09 -24.46
N ILE A 104 -9.18 6.46 -23.50
CA ILE A 104 -9.80 5.99 -22.25
C ILE A 104 -10.41 7.19 -21.50
N PRO A 105 -11.69 7.13 -21.09
CA PRO A 105 -12.34 8.26 -20.44
C PRO A 105 -11.60 8.76 -19.19
N GLY A 106 -11.36 10.08 -19.15
CA GLY A 106 -10.69 10.77 -18.04
C GLY A 106 -9.17 10.63 -18.00
N LEU A 107 -8.56 9.77 -18.83
CA LEU A 107 -7.12 9.57 -18.85
C LEU A 107 -6.39 10.74 -19.51
N ALA A 108 -5.68 11.54 -18.72
CA ALA A 108 -4.87 12.65 -19.21
C ALA A 108 -3.48 12.21 -19.71
N CYS A 109 -2.84 11.29 -18.98
CA CYS A 109 -1.56 10.67 -19.33
C CYS A 109 -1.42 9.31 -18.65
N VAL A 110 -0.49 8.47 -19.11
CA VAL A 110 -0.12 7.19 -18.46
C VAL A 110 1.03 7.36 -17.46
N PHE A 111 2.00 8.21 -17.79
CA PHE A 111 3.04 8.68 -16.87
C PHE A 111 3.15 10.19 -17.02
N CYS A 112 3.00 10.92 -15.93
CA CYS A 112 3.27 12.36 -15.91
C CYS A 112 4.79 12.53 -15.78
N GLY A 113 5.47 12.86 -16.89
CA GLY A 113 6.94 12.93 -16.95
C GLY A 113 7.62 11.66 -17.46
N GLU A 114 7.05 11.01 -18.47
CA GLU A 114 7.58 9.77 -19.08
C GLU A 114 9.07 9.84 -19.48
N GLY A 115 9.58 11.03 -19.84
CA GLY A 115 10.99 11.23 -20.19
C GLY A 115 11.96 10.88 -19.05
N ALA A 116 11.59 11.18 -17.80
CA ALA A 116 12.40 10.83 -16.64
C ALA A 116 12.44 9.30 -16.44
N VAL A 117 11.33 8.62 -16.70
CA VAL A 117 11.22 7.15 -16.64
C VAL A 117 12.13 6.52 -17.69
N TYR A 118 12.04 6.95 -18.96
CA TYR A 118 12.88 6.42 -20.04
C TYR A 118 14.36 6.67 -19.79
N THR A 119 14.72 7.87 -19.35
CA THR A 119 16.09 8.25 -19.03
C THR A 119 16.67 7.36 -17.93
N THR A 120 15.90 7.11 -16.88
CA THR A 120 16.29 6.23 -15.78
C THR A 120 16.45 4.79 -16.23
N MET A 121 15.57 4.29 -17.09
CA MET A 121 15.71 2.96 -17.69
C MET A 121 16.96 2.84 -18.56
N TYR A 122 17.24 3.84 -19.42
CA TYR A 122 18.47 3.86 -20.23
C TYR A 122 19.73 3.91 -19.37
N ALA A 123 19.75 4.77 -18.34
CA ALA A 123 20.88 4.86 -17.42
C ALA A 123 21.09 3.54 -16.66
N SER A 124 20.02 2.95 -16.14
CA SER A 124 20.06 1.68 -15.40
C SER A 124 20.58 0.54 -16.29
N LYS A 125 20.09 0.44 -17.53
CA LYS A 125 20.56 -0.54 -18.52
C LYS A 125 22.04 -0.36 -18.83
N ALA A 126 22.50 0.87 -19.04
CA ALA A 126 23.91 1.19 -19.26
C ALA A 126 24.79 0.89 -18.03
N ARG A 127 24.23 0.91 -16.81
CA ARG A 127 24.90 0.48 -15.57
C ARG A 127 24.89 -1.05 -15.35
N GLY A 128 24.24 -1.80 -16.23
CA GLY A 128 24.17 -3.26 -16.21
C GLY A 128 22.95 -3.82 -15.47
N ALA A 129 21.88 -3.04 -15.31
CA ALA A 129 20.60 -3.58 -14.86
C ALA A 129 20.11 -4.64 -15.85
N TYR A 130 19.63 -5.76 -15.32
CA TYR A 130 19.15 -6.92 -16.09
C TYR A 130 17.71 -7.32 -15.73
N GLU A 131 17.20 -6.81 -14.62
CA GLU A 131 15.89 -7.16 -14.07
C GLU A 131 15.21 -5.91 -13.50
N THR A 132 13.90 -5.85 -13.68
CA THR A 132 13.03 -4.88 -12.99
C THR A 132 12.24 -5.62 -11.93
N LYS A 133 12.25 -5.12 -10.70
CA LYS A 133 11.34 -5.58 -9.64
C LYS A 133 10.35 -4.49 -9.32
N ILE A 134 9.06 -4.79 -9.49
CA ILE A 134 7.98 -3.93 -9.00
C ILE A 134 7.87 -4.15 -7.49
N LEU A 135 8.04 -3.08 -6.72
CA LEU A 135 7.97 -3.11 -5.27
C LEU A 135 6.54 -2.95 -4.78
N ASN A 136 5.82 -1.97 -5.35
CA ASN A 136 4.42 -1.73 -5.05
C ASN A 136 3.74 -0.94 -6.15
N TYR A 137 2.43 -1.06 -6.24
CA TYR A 137 1.56 -0.20 -7.02
C TYR A 137 0.32 0.14 -6.20
N ALA A 138 -0.06 1.42 -6.23
CA ALA A 138 -1.28 1.92 -5.62
C ALA A 138 -1.79 3.13 -6.41
N ASN A 139 -3.03 3.53 -6.20
CA ASN A 139 -3.58 4.78 -6.72
C ASN A 139 -4.25 5.57 -5.60
N SER A 140 -4.52 6.86 -5.83
CA SER A 140 -5.12 7.74 -4.83
C SER A 140 -6.52 7.32 -4.37
N GLY A 141 -7.21 6.44 -5.10
CA GLY A 141 -8.48 5.84 -4.69
C GLY A 141 -8.33 4.63 -3.77
N ASP A 142 -7.10 4.14 -3.54
CA ASP A 142 -6.79 3.10 -2.56
C ASP A 142 -6.77 3.63 -1.13
N THR A 143 -6.75 4.95 -0.95
CA THR A 143 -6.92 5.53 0.37
C THR A 143 -8.38 5.33 0.81
N PRO A 144 -8.65 5.14 2.11
CA PRO A 144 -9.93 5.59 2.67
C PRO A 144 -10.08 7.06 2.26
N VAL A 145 -11.20 7.73 2.22
CA VAL A 145 -11.42 9.08 1.62
C VAL A 145 -11.08 9.27 0.13
N GLY A 146 -10.48 8.30 -0.57
CA GLY A 146 -10.08 8.46 -1.98
C GLY A 146 -11.27 8.47 -2.94
N ASP A 147 -11.36 9.47 -3.82
CA ASP A 147 -12.39 9.53 -4.87
C ASP A 147 -12.07 8.55 -6.00
N LYS A 148 -12.89 7.50 -6.13
CA LYS A 148 -12.72 6.46 -7.14
C LYS A 148 -13.16 6.88 -8.55
N ASN A 149 -13.78 8.04 -8.72
CA ASN A 149 -14.16 8.54 -10.04
C ASN A 149 -13.00 9.21 -10.79
N ARG A 150 -11.97 9.65 -10.05
CA ARG A 150 -10.84 10.40 -10.60
C ARG A 150 -9.60 10.18 -9.73
N VAL A 151 -8.72 9.28 -10.16
CA VAL A 151 -7.54 8.89 -9.37
C VAL A 151 -6.22 9.25 -10.04
N VAL A 152 -5.15 9.23 -9.25
CA VAL A 152 -3.75 9.28 -9.73
C VAL A 152 -3.05 7.98 -9.34
N GLY A 153 -2.37 7.33 -10.29
CA GLY A 153 -1.61 6.10 -10.05
C GLY A 153 -0.18 6.34 -9.59
N TYR A 154 0.40 5.38 -8.86
CA TYR A 154 1.76 5.41 -8.34
C TYR A 154 2.40 4.02 -8.40
N VAL A 155 3.63 3.93 -8.92
CA VAL A 155 4.41 2.70 -8.90
C VAL A 155 5.79 2.93 -8.29
N ALA A 156 6.21 2.01 -7.43
CA ALA A 156 7.59 1.88 -6.99
C ALA A 156 8.23 0.69 -7.71
N ALA A 157 9.31 0.94 -8.46
CA ALA A 157 10.06 -0.09 -9.17
C ALA A 157 11.57 0.11 -8.99
N VAL A 158 12.32 -0.99 -8.95
CA VAL A 158 13.79 -0.98 -8.87
C VAL A 158 14.39 -1.75 -10.03
N PHE A 159 15.45 -1.19 -10.62
CA PHE A 159 16.21 -1.79 -11.72
C PHE A 159 17.52 -2.36 -11.18
N ILE A 160 17.63 -3.69 -11.17
CA ILE A 160 18.65 -4.41 -10.42
C ILE A 160 19.76 -4.87 -11.37
N LYS A 161 21.02 -4.68 -10.96
CA LYS A 161 22.21 -5.21 -11.63
C LYS A 161 22.46 -6.67 -11.23
N LYS A 162 22.91 -7.50 -12.17
CA LYS A 162 23.17 -8.92 -11.91
C LYS A 162 24.32 -9.03 -10.91
N PRO A 163 24.14 -9.75 -9.79
CA PRO A 163 25.25 -9.99 -8.89
C PRO A 163 26.36 -10.75 -9.65
N PRO A 164 27.65 -10.44 -9.41
CA PRO A 164 28.76 -11.21 -9.97
C PRO A 164 28.56 -12.71 -9.73
N ARG A 165 28.83 -13.56 -10.74
CA ARG A 165 28.85 -15.02 -10.53
C ARG A 165 29.89 -15.33 -9.45
N GLY A 166 29.43 -15.86 -8.31
CA GLY A 166 30.27 -16.18 -7.16
C GLY A 166 30.07 -15.26 -5.94
N SER A 167 29.33 -14.15 -6.06
CA SER A 167 28.81 -13.48 -4.87
C SER A 167 27.53 -14.19 -4.44
N THR A 168 27.61 -15.00 -3.38
CA THR A 168 26.45 -15.24 -2.54
C THR A 168 25.85 -13.87 -2.23
N MET A 169 24.59 -13.67 -2.61
CA MET A 169 23.81 -12.57 -2.06
C MET A 169 24.01 -12.63 -0.54
N PRO A 170 24.32 -11.53 0.16
CA PRO A 170 24.04 -11.49 1.58
C PRO A 170 22.55 -11.81 1.66
N SER A 171 22.22 -12.95 2.25
CA SER A 171 20.87 -13.24 2.67
C SER A 171 20.52 -12.22 3.76
N ASN A 172 20.23 -10.97 3.38
CA ASN A 172 19.59 -9.99 4.24
C ASN A 172 18.09 -10.32 4.34
N HIS A 173 17.80 -11.59 4.61
CA HIS A 173 16.67 -12.02 5.43
C HIS A 173 17.05 -12.05 6.92
N GLN A 174 18.18 -11.47 7.29
CA GLN A 174 18.54 -11.22 8.67
C GLN A 174 18.34 -9.72 8.92
N ASP A 175 17.48 -9.44 9.89
CA ASP A 175 17.03 -8.14 10.39
C ASP A 175 15.80 -7.52 9.71
N ALA A 176 14.89 -8.34 9.18
CA ALA A 176 13.54 -8.21 9.71
C ALA A 176 13.67 -8.81 11.12
N GLY A 177 13.75 -7.94 12.13
CA GLY A 177 13.84 -8.37 13.52
C GLY A 177 12.90 -9.56 13.70
N GLN A 178 13.48 -10.70 14.04
CA GLN A 178 12.73 -11.88 14.42
C GLN A 178 11.80 -11.42 15.53
N MET A 179 10.53 -11.15 15.22
CA MET A 179 9.53 -11.08 16.26
C MET A 179 9.53 -12.48 16.87
N PRO A 180 9.81 -12.58 18.17
CA PRO A 180 9.98 -13.86 18.81
C PRO A 180 8.71 -14.69 18.64
N ASP A 181 8.98 -15.97 18.49
CA ASP A 181 8.06 -17.08 18.50
C ASP A 181 6.79 -16.81 19.33
N THR A 182 5.64 -16.84 18.66
CA THR A 182 4.26 -17.05 19.14
C THR A 182 3.93 -16.89 20.64
N GLN A 183 4.37 -15.80 21.26
CA GLN A 183 3.84 -15.27 22.52
C GLN A 183 3.47 -13.79 22.34
N GLY A 184 2.18 -13.53 22.11
CA GLY A 184 1.53 -12.24 22.32
C GLY A 184 2.18 -11.02 21.66
N PHE A 185 1.96 -10.82 20.35
CA PHE A 185 2.10 -9.48 19.78
C PHE A 185 1.16 -8.53 20.53
N SER A 186 1.70 -7.44 21.09
CA SER A 186 0.94 -6.48 21.88
C SER A 186 1.40 -5.06 21.60
N ILE A 187 0.47 -4.11 21.70
CA ILE A 187 0.77 -2.67 21.65
C ILE A 187 0.94 -2.17 23.09
N ARG A 188 1.87 -1.26 23.37
CA ARG A 188 2.04 -0.74 24.73
C ARG A 188 0.80 0.03 25.21
N PRO A 189 0.39 -0.09 26.49
CA PRO A 189 -0.84 0.53 26.99
C PRO A 189 -0.95 2.05 26.74
N GLU A 190 0.17 2.78 26.83
CA GLU A 190 0.25 4.21 26.51
C GLU A 190 -0.07 4.48 25.03
N ASN A 191 0.45 3.65 24.13
CA ASN A 191 0.23 3.76 22.69
C ASN A 191 -1.19 3.37 22.30
N ARG A 192 -1.83 2.42 23.01
CA ARG A 192 -3.26 2.12 22.81
C ARG A 192 -4.12 3.36 23.01
N LYS A 193 -3.89 4.12 24.09
CA LYS A 193 -4.62 5.36 24.38
C LYS A 193 -4.37 6.42 23.31
N VAL A 194 -3.12 6.57 22.87
CA VAL A 194 -2.76 7.49 21.78
C VAL A 194 -3.51 7.13 20.50
N LEU A 195 -3.52 5.86 20.13
CA LEU A 195 -4.17 5.35 18.92
C LEU A 195 -5.70 5.52 18.94
N LEU A 196 -6.36 5.22 20.05
CA LEU A 196 -7.81 5.45 20.21
C LEU A 196 -8.14 6.95 20.14
N ASN A 197 -7.34 7.79 20.80
CA ASN A 197 -7.52 9.24 20.74
C ASN A 197 -7.31 9.77 19.32
N ILE A 198 -6.33 9.25 18.57
CA ILE A 198 -6.13 9.59 17.17
C ILE A 198 -7.36 9.19 16.36
N ALA A 199 -7.85 7.95 16.47
CA ALA A 199 -9.04 7.50 15.76
C ALA A 199 -10.24 8.43 15.99
N ARG A 200 -10.55 8.76 17.26
CA ARG A 200 -11.64 9.68 17.62
C ARG A 200 -11.40 11.10 17.11
N LYS A 201 -10.17 11.61 17.25
CA LYS A 201 -9.79 12.94 16.73
C LYS A 201 -9.92 13.01 15.21
N SER A 202 -9.58 11.94 14.51
CA SER A 202 -9.70 11.86 13.04
C SER A 202 -11.15 11.93 12.60
N ILE A 203 -12.04 11.17 13.24
CA ILE A 203 -13.48 11.21 12.93
C ILE A 203 -14.06 12.61 13.22
N SER A 204 -13.77 13.18 14.40
CA SER A 204 -14.27 14.50 14.80
C SER A 204 -13.74 15.64 13.92
N THR A 205 -12.44 15.64 13.59
CA THR A 205 -11.84 16.63 12.69
C THR A 205 -12.46 16.53 11.30
N PHE A 206 -12.65 15.31 10.79
CA PHE A 206 -13.24 15.11 9.46
C PHE A 206 -14.72 15.50 9.42
N LEU A 207 -15.48 15.32 10.50
CA LEU A 207 -16.86 15.81 10.60
C LEU A 207 -16.94 17.32 10.37
N ASN A 208 -16.06 18.07 11.02
CA ASN A 208 -16.08 19.54 11.05
C ASN A 208 -15.37 20.16 9.85
N GLU A 209 -14.19 19.66 9.49
CA GLU A 209 -13.27 20.32 8.55
C GLU A 209 -13.15 19.60 7.21
N LYS A 210 -13.69 18.36 7.09
CA LYS A 210 -13.49 17.47 5.93
C LYS A 210 -12.01 17.23 5.58
N LYS A 211 -11.16 17.24 6.61
CA LYS A 211 -9.71 17.01 6.52
C LYS A 211 -9.27 15.98 7.56
N LEU A 212 -8.21 15.26 7.24
CA LEU A 212 -7.52 14.42 8.22
C LEU A 212 -6.65 15.30 9.12
N PRO A 213 -6.66 15.08 10.44
CA PRO A 213 -5.78 15.81 11.33
C PRO A 213 -4.32 15.43 11.06
N ARG A 214 -3.43 16.40 11.27
CA ARG A 214 -2.00 16.12 11.38
C ARG A 214 -1.75 15.29 12.64
N VAL A 215 -0.88 14.29 12.51
CA VAL A 215 -0.51 13.39 13.60
C VAL A 215 0.89 13.74 14.08
N ASP A 216 0.98 14.23 15.32
CA ASP A 216 2.23 14.74 15.89
C ASP A 216 2.99 13.73 16.75
N ALA A 217 2.42 12.54 17.01
CA ALA A 217 3.05 11.46 17.80
C ALA A 217 3.95 10.54 16.95
N ARG A 218 4.92 11.13 16.22
CA ARG A 218 5.81 10.39 15.29
C ARG A 218 7.13 9.93 15.89
N GLU A 219 7.39 10.24 17.16
CA GLU A 219 8.65 9.93 17.84
C GLU A 219 8.72 8.51 18.40
N ASP A 220 7.60 7.78 18.42
CA ASP A 220 7.53 6.41 18.93
C ASP A 220 7.64 5.38 17.79
N ASP A 221 8.69 4.57 17.82
CA ASP A 221 8.97 3.55 16.81
C ASP A 221 7.84 2.52 16.66
N GLU A 222 7.12 2.17 17.73
CA GLU A 222 5.98 1.24 17.66
C GLU A 222 4.83 1.79 16.82
N LEU A 223 4.63 3.11 16.86
CA LEU A 223 3.60 3.80 16.07
C LEU A 223 4.01 3.99 14.61
N GLN A 224 5.32 3.97 14.33
CA GLN A 224 5.88 4.09 12.98
C GLN A 224 6.00 2.75 12.24
N ASN A 225 5.88 1.63 12.95
CA ASN A 225 5.89 0.31 12.33
C ASN A 225 4.66 0.10 11.46
N ASN A 226 4.86 -0.44 10.26
CA ASN A 226 3.76 -0.77 9.38
C ASN A 226 2.89 -1.86 9.99
N ALA A 227 1.57 -1.68 9.93
CA ALA A 227 0.62 -2.66 10.47
C ALA A 227 -0.64 -2.77 9.60
N ALA A 228 -1.16 -3.99 9.51
CA ALA A 228 -2.51 -4.25 9.02
C ALA A 228 -3.48 -4.02 10.18
N VAL A 229 -4.49 -3.16 9.98
CA VAL A 229 -5.43 -2.81 11.06
C VAL A 229 -6.85 -2.72 10.56
N PHE A 230 -7.79 -2.99 11.45
CA PHE A 230 -9.21 -2.71 11.31
C PHE A 230 -9.64 -1.73 12.39
N VAL A 231 -10.39 -0.71 12.00
CA VAL A 231 -11.09 0.18 12.92
C VAL A 231 -12.56 -0.15 12.85
N THR A 232 -13.12 -0.53 14.00
CA THR A 232 -14.53 -0.88 14.16
C THR A 232 -15.20 0.16 15.04
N LEU A 233 -16.34 0.66 14.57
CA LEU A 233 -17.21 1.58 15.28
C LEU A 233 -18.46 0.82 15.70
N THR A 234 -18.84 0.93 16.96
CA THR A 234 -20.11 0.43 17.46
C THR A 234 -20.92 1.54 18.11
N LYS A 235 -22.25 1.45 18.05
CA LYS A 235 -23.17 2.39 18.69
C LYS A 235 -24.21 1.59 19.47
N LYS A 236 -24.28 1.78 20.79
CA LYS A 236 -25.17 1.00 21.68
C LYS A 236 -25.03 -0.52 21.47
N GLY A 237 -23.78 -0.98 21.32
CA GLY A 237 -23.45 -2.40 21.08
C GLY A 237 -23.67 -2.91 19.65
N ASN A 238 -24.21 -2.11 18.73
CA ASN A 238 -24.42 -2.50 17.34
C ASN A 238 -23.31 -1.98 16.43
N LEU A 239 -22.90 -2.76 15.43
CA LEU A 239 -21.93 -2.33 14.42
C LEU A 239 -22.42 -1.07 13.70
N ARG A 240 -21.59 -0.03 13.66
CA ARG A 240 -21.84 1.27 13.02
C ARG A 240 -20.93 1.56 11.83
N GLY A 241 -19.82 0.84 11.72
CA GLY A 241 -18.89 0.87 10.60
C GLY A 241 -17.64 0.04 10.91
N CYS A 242 -17.03 -0.57 9.90
CA CYS A 242 -15.77 -1.31 10.05
C CYS A 242 -15.00 -1.29 8.73
N ILE A 243 -13.79 -0.73 8.77
CA ILE A 243 -12.88 -0.64 7.62
C ILE A 243 -11.47 -0.99 8.07
N GLY A 244 -10.72 -1.69 7.23
CA GLY A 244 -9.36 -2.09 7.54
C GLY A 244 -8.57 -2.58 6.34
N THR A 245 -7.32 -2.96 6.60
CA THR A 245 -6.40 -3.54 5.62
C THR A 245 -5.89 -4.90 6.10
N THR A 246 -5.61 -5.78 5.14
CA THR A 246 -5.02 -7.11 5.39
C THR A 246 -3.51 -7.12 5.21
N GLU A 247 -2.96 -6.05 4.65
CA GLU A 247 -1.54 -5.84 4.44
C GLU A 247 -1.06 -4.62 5.22
N ALA A 248 0.14 -4.74 5.78
CA ALA A 248 0.82 -3.69 6.52
C ALA A 248 1.45 -2.66 5.55
N ARG A 249 0.61 -1.80 4.95
CA ARG A 249 1.03 -0.83 3.93
C ARG A 249 1.48 0.51 4.49
N TYR A 250 0.94 0.89 5.65
CA TYR A 250 1.18 2.20 6.26
C TYR A 250 1.63 2.04 7.71
N PRO A 251 2.39 3.03 8.24
CA PRO A 251 2.65 3.12 9.68
C PRO A 251 1.36 2.99 10.47
N LEU A 252 1.39 2.25 11.59
CA LEU A 252 0.24 1.95 12.43
C LEU A 252 -0.61 3.19 12.72
N ILE A 253 0.06 4.29 13.06
CA ILE A 253 -0.57 5.56 13.39
C ILE A 253 -1.28 6.22 12.20
N ASP A 254 -0.67 6.16 11.02
CA ASP A 254 -1.22 6.72 9.78
C ASP A 254 -2.36 5.84 9.25
N ALA A 255 -2.25 4.51 9.43
CA ALA A 255 -3.30 3.56 9.11
C ALA A 255 -4.56 3.82 9.95
N ILE A 256 -4.41 3.95 11.28
CA ILE A 256 -5.53 4.23 12.18
C ILE A 256 -6.17 5.59 11.89
N ASN A 257 -5.36 6.64 11.66
CA ASN A 257 -5.85 7.97 11.31
C ASN A 257 -6.78 7.94 10.08
N GLN A 258 -6.39 7.21 9.04
CA GLN A 258 -7.17 7.12 7.80
C GLN A 258 -8.36 6.15 7.92
N LEU A 259 -8.14 4.97 8.50
CA LEU A 259 -9.15 3.91 8.55
C LEU A 259 -10.27 4.22 9.54
N ALA A 260 -10.03 5.04 10.57
CA ALA A 260 -11.09 5.55 11.44
C ALA A 260 -12.09 6.43 10.66
N VAL A 261 -11.59 7.32 9.81
CA VAL A 261 -12.43 8.13 8.90
C VAL A 261 -13.13 7.22 7.88
N GLY A 262 -12.42 6.24 7.32
CA GLY A 262 -13.01 5.22 6.45
C GLY A 262 -14.20 4.51 7.10
N ALA A 263 -14.02 4.01 8.32
CA ALA A 263 -15.06 3.30 9.07
C ALA A 263 -16.28 4.20 9.35
N ALA A 264 -16.06 5.49 9.60
CA ALA A 264 -17.15 6.43 9.91
C ALA A 264 -17.92 6.92 8.67
N PHE A 265 -17.27 7.11 7.52
CA PHE A 265 -17.88 7.81 6.38
C PHE A 265 -17.94 7.00 5.08
N GLN A 266 -17.31 5.83 5.01
CA GLN A 266 -17.14 5.10 3.75
C GLN A 266 -17.47 3.61 3.80
N ASP A 267 -17.88 3.10 4.95
CA ASP A 267 -18.48 1.77 5.01
C ASP A 267 -19.85 1.81 4.32
N TYR A 268 -19.91 1.33 3.08
CA TYR A 268 -21.10 1.38 2.21
C TYR A 268 -22.35 0.70 2.79
N ARG A 269 -22.20 -0.11 3.84
CA ARG A 269 -23.30 -0.77 4.55
C ARG A 269 -24.08 0.20 5.44
N PHE A 270 -23.50 1.37 5.74
CA PHE A 270 -24.06 2.35 6.67
C PHE A 270 -24.07 3.75 6.05
N THR A 271 -24.98 4.59 6.51
CA THR A 271 -24.89 6.03 6.21
C THR A 271 -23.70 6.64 6.96
N PRO A 272 -23.07 7.70 6.43
CA PRO A 272 -21.98 8.38 7.13
C PRO A 272 -22.38 8.79 8.55
N VAL A 273 -21.46 8.66 9.50
CA VAL A 273 -21.64 9.10 10.91
C VAL A 273 -21.95 10.59 10.97
N THR A 274 -22.92 10.99 11.79
CA THR A 274 -23.25 12.40 12.04
C THR A 274 -22.67 12.90 13.37
N ALA A 275 -22.64 14.22 13.55
CA ALA A 275 -22.01 14.84 14.73
C ALA A 275 -22.69 14.45 16.05
N ASP A 276 -24.01 14.29 16.04
CA ASP A 276 -24.81 13.85 17.18
C ASP A 276 -24.60 12.36 17.55
N GLU A 277 -24.05 11.56 16.64
CA GLU A 277 -23.72 10.16 16.93
C GLU A 277 -22.34 9.96 17.55
N LEU A 278 -21.45 10.96 17.43
CA LEU A 278 -20.04 10.79 17.75
C LEU A 278 -19.80 10.42 19.22
N ASP A 279 -20.57 11.01 20.13
CA ASP A 279 -20.46 10.76 21.57
C ASP A 279 -20.98 9.36 21.95
N ASP A 280 -21.90 8.79 21.16
CA ASP A 280 -22.46 7.45 21.34
C ASP A 280 -21.62 6.34 20.67
N ILE A 281 -20.62 6.71 19.86
CA ILE A 281 -19.76 5.76 19.17
C ILE A 281 -18.71 5.24 20.12
N HIS A 282 -18.46 3.95 20.05
CA HIS A 282 -17.37 3.25 20.74
C HIS A 282 -16.41 2.68 19.69
N ILE A 283 -15.13 2.98 19.85
CA ILE A 283 -14.07 2.62 18.89
C ILE A 283 -13.30 1.41 19.39
N GLU A 284 -13.18 0.39 18.53
CA GLU A 284 -12.27 -0.75 18.69
C GLU A 284 -11.23 -0.72 17.56
N ILE A 285 -9.97 -0.95 17.93
CA ILE A 285 -8.86 -1.11 16.99
C ILE A 285 -8.35 -2.55 17.07
N SER A 286 -8.34 -3.22 15.93
CA SER A 286 -7.82 -4.58 15.76
C SER A 286 -6.56 -4.55 14.91
N VAL A 287 -5.41 -4.93 15.48
CA VAL A 287 -4.11 -5.00 14.78
C VAL A 287 -3.84 -6.45 14.41
N LEU A 288 -3.55 -6.71 13.14
CA LEU A 288 -3.32 -8.03 12.59
C LEU A 288 -1.83 -8.36 12.60
N SER A 289 -1.49 -9.61 12.92
CA SER A 289 -0.17 -10.15 12.63
C SER A 289 0.05 -10.24 11.11
N PRO A 290 1.30 -10.28 10.63
CA PRO A 290 1.58 -10.64 9.25
C PRO A 290 0.87 -11.95 8.85
N LEU A 291 0.41 -12.01 7.60
CA LEU A 291 -0.24 -13.21 7.06
C LEU A 291 0.80 -14.33 6.91
N GLU A 292 0.57 -15.47 7.56
CA GLU A 292 1.38 -16.67 7.40
C GLU A 292 0.72 -17.61 6.39
N LYS A 293 1.38 -17.90 5.28
CA LYS A 293 0.89 -18.86 4.29
C LYS A 293 0.94 -20.28 4.86
N ILE A 294 -0.18 -20.98 4.86
CA ILE A 294 -0.28 -22.37 5.29
C ILE A 294 -0.59 -23.29 4.12
N LYS A 295 0.03 -24.48 4.12
CA LYS A 295 -0.28 -25.55 3.16
C LYS A 295 -1.23 -26.60 3.72
N ASN A 296 -1.23 -26.76 5.05
CA ASN A 296 -2.09 -27.72 5.73
C ASN A 296 -3.17 -26.95 6.54
N PRO A 297 -4.46 -27.06 6.17
CA PRO A 297 -5.58 -26.46 6.91
C PRO A 297 -5.70 -26.92 8.37
N ASP A 298 -5.05 -28.01 8.79
CA ASP A 298 -5.02 -28.45 10.19
C ASP A 298 -4.21 -27.53 11.10
N LYS A 299 -3.41 -26.63 10.52
CA LYS A 299 -2.74 -25.57 11.28
C LYS A 299 -3.68 -24.44 11.71
N ILE A 300 -4.90 -24.38 11.16
CA ILE A 300 -5.90 -23.39 11.55
C ILE A 300 -6.42 -23.76 12.94
N LYS A 301 -6.22 -22.85 13.90
CA LYS A 301 -6.67 -23.02 15.29
C LYS A 301 -7.93 -22.19 15.52
N PRO A 302 -9.11 -22.83 15.72
CA PRO A 302 -10.35 -22.12 16.03
C PRO A 302 -10.19 -21.19 17.24
N GLY A 303 -10.81 -20.01 17.16
CA GLY A 303 -10.75 -18.97 18.20
C GLY A 303 -9.42 -18.20 18.28
N LEU A 304 -8.36 -18.68 17.64
CA LEU A 304 -7.05 -18.01 17.62
C LEU A 304 -6.74 -17.39 16.25
N HIS A 305 -6.93 -18.14 15.17
CA HIS A 305 -6.54 -17.71 13.83
C HIS A 305 -7.70 -17.06 13.08
N GLY A 306 -7.46 -15.89 12.51
CA GLY A 306 -8.17 -15.40 11.35
C GLY A 306 -7.64 -16.11 10.11
N VAL A 307 -8.46 -16.21 9.07
CA VAL A 307 -8.13 -16.97 7.86
C VAL A 307 -8.42 -16.13 6.62
N VAL A 308 -7.47 -16.15 5.68
CA VAL A 308 -7.64 -15.61 4.32
C VAL A 308 -7.62 -16.76 3.34
N VAL A 309 -8.58 -16.75 2.43
CA VAL A 309 -8.65 -17.62 1.26
C VAL A 309 -8.40 -16.76 0.03
N GLN A 310 -7.53 -17.19 -0.87
CA GLN A 310 -7.24 -16.46 -2.11
C GLN A 310 -7.13 -17.41 -3.31
N LYS A 311 -7.77 -17.04 -4.43
CA LYS A 311 -7.61 -17.69 -5.74
C LYS A 311 -7.60 -16.65 -6.85
N GLY A 312 -6.43 -16.36 -7.41
CA GLY A 312 -6.27 -15.30 -8.42
C GLY A 312 -6.71 -13.94 -7.88
N ASN A 313 -7.72 -13.33 -8.53
CA ASN A 313 -8.29 -12.04 -8.12
C ASN A 313 -9.41 -12.16 -7.05
N ARG A 314 -9.81 -13.38 -6.68
CA ARG A 314 -10.82 -13.63 -5.65
C ARG A 314 -10.15 -13.83 -4.30
N SER A 315 -10.66 -13.16 -3.27
CA SER A 315 -10.16 -13.31 -1.90
C SER A 315 -11.27 -13.09 -0.89
N GLY A 316 -11.21 -13.80 0.23
CA GLY A 316 -12.10 -13.63 1.37
C GLY A 316 -11.33 -13.74 2.68
N LEU A 317 -11.79 -13.01 3.70
CA LEU A 317 -11.19 -13.01 5.04
C LEU A 317 -12.26 -13.13 6.12
N PHE A 318 -11.95 -13.92 7.15
CA PHE A 318 -12.63 -13.90 8.44
C PHE A 318 -11.64 -13.60 9.57
N LEU A 319 -12.07 -12.75 10.51
CA LEU A 319 -11.34 -12.46 11.76
C LEU A 319 -11.52 -13.62 12.76
N PRO A 320 -10.61 -13.77 13.75
CA PRO A 320 -10.74 -14.81 14.78
C PRO A 320 -12.08 -14.79 15.52
N GLN A 321 -12.69 -13.63 15.75
CA GLN A 321 -13.97 -13.51 16.47
C GLN A 321 -15.12 -14.25 15.76
N VAL A 322 -15.03 -14.42 14.45
CA VAL A 322 -16.08 -15.10 13.66
C VAL A 322 -16.24 -16.57 14.08
N TRP A 323 -15.21 -17.18 14.68
CA TRP A 323 -15.27 -18.54 15.23
C TRP A 323 -16.39 -18.72 16.27
N GLU A 324 -16.83 -17.66 16.95
CA GLU A 324 -17.94 -17.72 17.90
C GLU A 324 -19.26 -18.17 17.25
N HIS A 325 -19.43 -17.92 15.95
CA HIS A 325 -20.58 -18.39 15.18
C HIS A 325 -20.41 -19.83 14.64
N PHE A 326 -19.22 -20.40 14.73
CA PHE A 326 -18.85 -21.73 14.23
C PHE A 326 -18.13 -22.55 15.31
N PRO A 327 -18.77 -22.79 16.48
CA PRO A 327 -18.11 -23.43 17.61
C PRO A 327 -17.64 -24.84 17.24
N ASN A 328 -16.32 -25.03 17.19
CA ASN A 328 -15.65 -26.27 16.80
C ASN A 328 -15.97 -26.79 15.38
N ASP A 329 -16.50 -25.95 14.49
CA ASP A 329 -16.87 -26.33 13.13
C ASP A 329 -15.98 -25.64 12.09
N LYS A 330 -14.75 -26.15 11.94
CA LYS A 330 -13.78 -25.67 10.93
C LYS A 330 -14.32 -25.81 9.51
N GLU A 331 -15.08 -26.86 9.25
CA GLU A 331 -15.65 -27.18 7.96
C GLU A 331 -16.66 -26.11 7.52
N ALA A 332 -17.63 -25.80 8.37
CA ALA A 332 -18.59 -24.74 8.12
C ALA A 332 -17.92 -23.36 8.04
N PHE A 333 -16.99 -23.05 8.96
CA PHE A 333 -16.25 -21.78 8.95
C PHE A 333 -15.54 -21.56 7.60
N MET A 334 -14.78 -22.55 7.14
CA MET A 334 -14.02 -22.46 5.88
C MET A 334 -14.94 -22.45 4.67
N GLY A 335 -16.04 -23.22 4.71
CA GLY A 335 -17.05 -23.23 3.66
C GLY A 335 -17.73 -21.88 3.47
N GLU A 336 -18.15 -21.24 4.56
CA GLU A 336 -18.74 -19.90 4.52
C GLU A 336 -17.72 -18.83 4.12
N LEU A 337 -16.46 -18.95 4.57
CA LEU A 337 -15.39 -18.06 4.13
C LEU A 337 -15.18 -18.12 2.62
N CYS A 338 -15.08 -19.34 2.06
CA CYS A 338 -14.93 -19.54 0.62
C CYS A 338 -16.14 -18.98 -0.14
N TRP A 339 -17.35 -19.30 0.31
CA TRP A 339 -18.57 -18.96 -0.41
C TRP A 339 -18.95 -17.48 -0.27
N GLN A 340 -19.12 -16.98 0.95
CA GLN A 340 -19.63 -15.63 1.21
C GLN A 340 -18.59 -14.54 0.96
N LYS A 341 -17.32 -14.81 1.24
CA LYS A 341 -16.27 -13.78 1.19
C LYS A 341 -15.40 -13.89 -0.05
N ALA A 342 -15.01 -15.10 -0.45
CA ALA A 342 -14.15 -15.30 -1.61
C ALA A 342 -14.91 -15.53 -2.93
N GLY A 343 -16.23 -15.80 -2.88
CA GLY A 343 -17.01 -16.13 -4.08
C GLY A 343 -16.54 -17.42 -4.76
N LEU A 344 -16.15 -18.41 -3.95
CA LEU A 344 -15.70 -19.75 -4.36
C LEU A 344 -16.72 -20.82 -3.94
N SER A 345 -16.55 -22.05 -4.41
CA SER A 345 -17.30 -23.19 -3.86
C SER A 345 -16.90 -23.43 -2.40
N ARG A 346 -17.82 -23.97 -1.59
CA ARG A 346 -17.59 -24.21 -0.15
C ARG A 346 -16.39 -25.13 0.11
N ASP A 347 -16.16 -26.10 -0.76
CA ASP A 347 -15.05 -27.06 -0.64
C ASP A 347 -13.78 -26.65 -1.41
N ALA A 348 -13.73 -25.44 -1.99
CA ALA A 348 -12.57 -24.97 -2.76
C ALA A 348 -11.26 -25.03 -1.96
N TRP A 349 -11.30 -24.75 -0.66
CA TRP A 349 -10.12 -24.81 0.22
C TRP A 349 -9.53 -26.22 0.41
N LYS A 350 -10.26 -27.28 0.02
CA LYS A 350 -9.79 -28.68 0.07
C LYS A 350 -9.40 -29.20 -1.31
N GLU A 351 -10.23 -28.92 -2.31
CA GLU A 351 -10.21 -29.61 -3.60
C GLU A 351 -9.39 -28.86 -4.66
N ASP A 352 -9.23 -27.56 -4.49
CA ASP A 352 -8.69 -26.68 -5.52
C ASP A 352 -7.21 -26.34 -5.23
N PRO A 353 -6.25 -26.87 -6.00
CA PRO A 353 -4.83 -26.68 -5.73
C PRO A 353 -4.36 -25.23 -5.97
N ASP A 354 -5.15 -24.41 -6.65
CA ASP A 354 -4.86 -22.99 -6.89
C ASP A 354 -5.35 -22.09 -5.73
N VAL A 355 -6.03 -22.66 -4.73
CA VAL A 355 -6.45 -21.93 -3.53
C VAL A 355 -5.29 -21.83 -2.56
N GLU A 356 -4.97 -20.59 -2.19
CA GLU A 356 -3.98 -20.26 -1.19
C GLU A 356 -4.66 -19.91 0.14
N LEU A 357 -4.12 -20.46 1.23
CA LEU A 357 -4.60 -20.23 2.58
C LEU A 357 -3.55 -19.46 3.38
N TYR A 358 -4.02 -18.46 4.12
CA TYR A 358 -3.18 -17.71 5.05
C TYR A 358 -3.86 -17.62 6.41
N THR A 359 -3.07 -17.65 7.47
CA THR A 359 -3.53 -17.44 8.85
C THR A 359 -2.90 -16.20 9.46
N PHE A 360 -3.61 -15.57 10.37
CA PHE A 360 -3.11 -14.45 11.17
C PHE A 360 -3.76 -14.43 12.54
N THR A 361 -3.17 -13.72 13.49
CA THR A 361 -3.76 -13.43 14.80
C THR A 361 -4.15 -11.96 14.87
N VAL A 362 -5.04 -11.63 15.80
CA VAL A 362 -5.50 -10.26 16.04
C VAL A 362 -5.22 -9.88 17.48
N PHE A 363 -4.65 -8.69 17.66
CA PHE A 363 -4.56 -8.00 18.94
C PHE A 363 -5.53 -6.82 18.92
N SER A 364 -6.58 -6.87 19.72
CA SER A 364 -7.60 -5.81 19.79
C SER A 364 -7.54 -5.01 21.09
N PHE A 365 -7.91 -3.73 21.00
CA PHE A 365 -8.13 -2.85 22.14
C PHE A 365 -9.20 -1.82 21.79
N GLU A 366 -9.98 -1.42 22.79
CA GLU A 366 -11.15 -0.57 22.63
C GLU A 366 -11.17 0.57 23.65
N GLU A 367 -12.01 1.57 23.41
CA GLU A 367 -12.29 2.62 24.39
C GLU A 367 -12.84 2.03 25.70
N PRO A 368 -12.64 2.69 26.85
CA PRO A 368 -13.37 2.31 28.05
C PRO A 368 -14.87 2.53 27.81
N LYS A 369 -15.70 1.60 28.29
CA LYS A 369 -17.16 1.76 28.23
C LYS A 369 -17.55 3.06 28.93
N LEU A 370 -18.34 3.88 28.25
CA LEU A 370 -18.98 5.07 28.83
C LEU A 370 -19.93 4.58 29.95
N GLU A 371 -19.62 4.92 31.20
CA GLU A 371 -20.48 4.64 32.37
C GLU A 371 -21.73 5.51 32.41
#